data_AF-J3JDQ8-F1
#
_entry.id   AF-J3JDQ8-F1
#
_cell.length_a   1.000
_cell.length_b   1.000
_cell.length_c   1.000
_cell.angle_alpha   90.00
_cell.angle_beta   90.00
_cell.angle_gamma   90.00
#
_symmetry.space_group_name_H-M   'P 1'
#
loop_
_entity.id
_entity.type
_entity.pdbx_description
1 polymer ?
#
loop_
_entity_poly.entity_id
_entity_poly.type
_entity_poly.pdbx_seq_one_letter_code
_entity_poly.pdbx_strand_id
1 'polypeptide(L)'
;MTNQIESQTTITESGTYTLARDIQNGGGTRLSESFVRIEADDVVFDGGGGTITGNGVSDTAGIVVSDAQDVTVKNVTLSRWDYGLRFENVRGGEVRNVRVHDNGYGVSLEDTNLVVLRENHVAQNLLGIVSDSASRVILWENEVKNNSGDDVYRY
;
A
#
# COMPACT_ATOMS: atom_id res chain seq x y z
N MET A 1 10.70 1.32 20.31
CA MET A 1 10.79 2.74 19.91
C MET A 1 10.05 2.87 18.60
N THR A 2 9.27 3.94 18.40
CA THR A 2 8.50 4.15 17.17
C THR A 2 9.27 5.12 16.28
N ASN A 3 9.51 4.74 15.02
CA ASN A 3 10.26 5.54 14.06
C ASN A 3 9.29 6.41 13.24
N GLN A 4 9.49 7.73 13.24
CA GLN A 4 8.61 8.65 12.50
C GLN A 4 9.11 8.87 11.08
N ILE A 5 8.20 8.77 10.10
CA ILE A 5 8.46 9.02 8.68
C ILE A 5 7.96 10.41 8.30
N GLU A 6 8.86 11.27 7.83
CA GLU A 6 8.58 12.67 7.47
C GLU A 6 8.84 12.99 5.99
N SER A 7 9.61 12.13 5.31
CA SER A 7 10.07 12.25 3.93
C SER A 7 10.14 10.87 3.29
N GLN A 8 10.38 10.84 1.97
CA GLN A 8 10.59 9.60 1.23
C GLN A 8 11.65 8.73 1.93
N THR A 9 11.38 7.44 2.06
CA THR A 9 12.24 6.54 2.84
C THR A 9 12.19 5.08 2.37
N THR A 10 13.25 4.35 2.68
CA THR A 10 13.28 2.88 2.63
C THR A 10 13.47 2.34 4.04
N ILE A 11 12.56 1.47 4.47
CA ILE A 11 12.58 0.77 5.74
C ILE A 11 13.29 -0.57 5.53
N THR A 12 14.49 -0.67 6.07
CA THR A 12 15.36 -1.87 5.96
C THR A 12 15.59 -2.56 7.31
N GLU A 13 14.86 -2.15 8.35
CA GLU A 13 14.93 -2.74 9.68
C GLU A 13 13.51 -3.05 10.18
N SER A 14 13.37 -4.17 10.88
CA SER A 14 12.11 -4.56 11.52
C SER A 14 11.69 -3.54 12.58
N GLY A 15 10.38 -3.42 12.80
CA GLY A 15 9.85 -2.56 13.85
C GLY A 15 8.60 -1.80 13.45
N THR A 16 8.26 -0.79 14.25
CA THR A 16 7.06 0.02 14.04
C THR A 16 7.41 1.42 13.57
N TYR A 17 6.80 1.81 12.46
CA TYR A 17 6.98 3.09 11.79
C TYR A 17 5.65 3.82 11.73
N THR A 18 5.66 5.11 12.03
CA THR A 18 4.45 5.96 11.97
C THR A 18 4.64 7.13 11.04
N LEU A 19 3.58 7.51 10.35
CA LEU A 19 3.59 8.74 9.56
C LEU A 19 3.55 9.96 10.50
N ALA A 20 4.50 10.88 10.35
CA ALA A 20 4.61 12.04 11.24
C ALA A 20 3.60 13.15 10.92
N ARG A 21 3.20 13.25 9.66
CA ARG A 21 2.32 14.29 9.10
C ARG A 21 1.78 13.86 7.75
N ASP A 22 0.72 14.51 7.30
CA ASP A 22 0.23 14.33 5.93
C ASP A 22 1.29 14.72 4.91
N ILE A 23 1.37 13.92 3.85
CA ILE A 23 2.29 14.11 2.73
C ILE A 23 1.46 14.48 1.51
N GLN A 24 1.90 15.53 0.83
CA GLN A 24 1.23 16.09 -0.34
C GLN A 24 2.20 16.13 -1.52
N ASN A 25 1.64 16.16 -2.72
CA ASN A 25 2.37 16.28 -3.97
C ASN A 25 3.53 15.28 -4.12
N GLY A 26 3.30 14.03 -3.72
CA GLY A 26 4.25 12.93 -3.76
C GLY A 26 5.43 13.05 -2.80
N GLY A 27 5.51 14.07 -1.94
CA GLY A 27 6.59 14.20 -0.96
C GLY A 27 8.00 14.26 -1.55
N GLY A 28 8.13 14.66 -2.83
CA GLY A 28 9.40 14.65 -3.56
C GLY A 28 9.74 13.34 -4.28
N THR A 29 8.83 12.36 -4.28
CA THR A 29 9.02 11.05 -4.95
C THR A 29 9.28 11.24 -6.44
N ARG A 30 10.35 10.60 -6.92
CA ARG A 30 10.78 10.64 -8.32
C ARG A 30 9.95 9.67 -9.17
N LEU A 31 10.11 9.76 -10.49
CA LEU A 31 9.57 8.77 -11.42
C LEU A 31 10.06 7.37 -11.06
N SER A 32 9.18 6.37 -11.18
CA SER A 32 9.49 4.96 -10.91
C SER A 32 9.93 4.66 -9.47
N GLU A 33 9.52 5.49 -8.51
CA GLU A 33 9.85 5.35 -7.09
C GLU A 33 8.60 5.32 -6.21
N SER A 34 8.79 4.93 -4.95
CA SER A 34 7.76 4.97 -3.91
C SER A 34 8.08 5.99 -2.82
N PHE A 35 7.04 6.51 -2.15
CA PHE A 35 7.24 7.38 -1.00
C PHE A 35 7.75 6.58 0.22
N VAL A 36 7.12 5.44 0.52
CA VAL A 36 7.64 4.46 1.49
C VAL A 36 7.93 3.15 0.78
N ARG A 37 9.16 2.68 0.88
CA ARG A 37 9.53 1.31 0.53
C ARG A 37 9.83 0.52 1.79
N ILE A 38 9.30 -0.69 1.90
CA ILE A 38 9.56 -1.61 3.02
C ILE A 38 10.24 -2.85 2.43
N GLU A 39 11.48 -3.12 2.87
CA GLU A 39 12.33 -4.23 2.44
C GLU A 39 12.81 -5.08 3.62
N ALA A 40 12.11 -4.98 4.75
CA ALA A 40 12.43 -5.71 5.97
C ALA A 40 11.21 -6.48 6.48
N ASP A 41 11.51 -7.63 7.06
CA ASP A 41 10.54 -8.48 7.73
C ASP A 41 10.03 -7.83 9.04
N ASP A 42 8.89 -8.28 9.55
CA ASP A 42 8.35 -7.89 10.85
C ASP A 42 8.17 -6.36 10.99
N VAL A 43 7.66 -5.72 9.93
CA VAL A 43 7.40 -4.28 9.90
C VAL A 43 5.92 -3.98 10.11
N VAL A 44 5.64 -3.02 11.00
CA VAL A 44 4.32 -2.38 11.12
C VAL A 44 4.44 -0.94 10.68
N PHE A 45 3.86 -0.61 9.52
CA PHE A 45 3.63 0.77 9.12
C PHE A 45 2.22 1.20 9.55
N ASP A 46 2.16 2.12 10.50
CA ASP A 46 0.92 2.70 11.03
C ASP A 46 0.81 4.17 10.61
N GLY A 47 -0.03 4.46 9.62
CA GLY A 47 -0.22 5.82 9.13
C GLY A 47 -0.91 6.75 10.12
N GLY A 48 -1.44 6.24 11.25
CA GLY A 48 -2.08 7.06 12.28
C GLY A 48 -3.34 7.81 11.81
N GLY A 49 -3.96 7.38 10.71
CA GLY A 49 -5.06 8.06 10.02
C GLY A 49 -4.61 9.14 9.03
N GLY A 50 -3.30 9.35 8.86
CA GLY A 50 -2.74 10.34 7.95
C GLY A 50 -2.83 9.94 6.48
N THR A 51 -2.46 10.89 5.61
CA THR A 51 -2.59 10.77 4.16
C THR A 51 -1.24 10.89 3.46
N ILE A 52 -1.02 10.06 2.44
CA ILE A 52 0.10 10.16 1.50
C ILE A 52 -0.47 10.35 0.09
N THR A 53 -0.49 11.60 -0.38
CA THR A 53 -1.01 11.98 -1.69
C THR A 53 0.11 12.12 -2.72
N GLY A 54 0.05 11.36 -3.80
CA GLY A 54 0.96 11.41 -4.94
C GLY A 54 0.66 12.55 -5.92
N ASN A 55 1.17 12.45 -7.15
CA ASN A 55 1.00 13.44 -8.24
C ASN A 55 0.34 12.87 -9.51
N GLY A 56 -0.18 11.64 -9.48
CA GLY A 56 -0.76 10.95 -10.64
C GLY A 56 0.29 10.58 -11.68
N VAL A 57 1.51 10.31 -11.24
CA VAL A 57 2.65 10.00 -12.10
C VAL A 57 2.75 8.49 -12.28
N SER A 58 2.83 8.01 -13.52
CA SER A 58 2.98 6.59 -13.83
C SER A 58 4.20 5.97 -13.15
N ASP A 59 4.07 4.69 -12.81
CA ASP A 59 5.09 3.86 -12.15
C ASP A 59 5.52 4.36 -10.75
N THR A 60 4.76 5.28 -10.15
CA THR A 60 5.01 5.73 -8.78
C THR A 60 4.06 5.05 -7.79
N ALA A 61 4.52 4.87 -6.56
CA ALA A 61 3.73 4.22 -5.52
C ALA A 61 3.67 4.99 -4.21
N GLY A 62 2.54 4.92 -3.51
CA GLY A 62 2.43 5.47 -2.16
C GLY A 62 3.27 4.65 -1.19
N ILE A 63 2.99 3.35 -1.13
CA ILE A 63 3.74 2.39 -0.32
C ILE A 63 4.02 1.14 -1.14
N VAL A 64 5.27 0.70 -1.12
CA VAL A 64 5.71 -0.61 -1.67
C VAL A 64 6.25 -1.46 -0.53
N VAL A 65 5.84 -2.73 -0.48
CA VAL A 65 6.51 -3.77 0.31
C VAL A 65 7.10 -4.76 -0.68
N SER A 66 8.41 -4.98 -0.60
CA SER A 66 9.16 -5.85 -1.52
C SER A 66 10.00 -6.84 -0.73
N ASP A 67 10.00 -8.10 -1.14
CA ASP A 67 10.92 -9.12 -0.65
C ASP A 67 10.94 -9.27 0.88
N ALA A 68 9.75 -9.17 1.49
CA ALA A 68 9.59 -9.11 2.94
C ALA A 68 8.54 -10.08 3.47
N GLN A 69 8.59 -10.34 4.77
CA GLN A 69 7.69 -11.22 5.49
C GLN A 69 7.03 -10.52 6.69
N ASP A 70 5.80 -10.94 6.97
CA ASP A 70 5.04 -10.51 8.15
C ASP A 70 4.91 -8.97 8.28
N VAL A 71 4.59 -8.32 7.16
CA VAL A 71 4.42 -6.85 7.08
C VAL A 71 2.96 -6.43 7.25
N THR A 72 2.72 -5.49 8.16
CA THR A 72 1.42 -4.85 8.37
C THR A 72 1.44 -3.40 7.89
N VAL A 73 0.54 -3.05 6.97
CA VAL A 73 0.25 -1.66 6.60
C VAL A 73 -1.15 -1.30 7.09
N LYS A 74 -1.28 -0.27 7.93
CA LYS A 74 -2.57 0.09 8.52
C LYS A 74 -2.78 1.58 8.72
N ASN A 75 -4.06 1.96 8.86
CA ASN A 75 -4.51 3.31 9.23
C ASN A 75 -3.91 4.42 8.34
N VAL A 76 -3.92 4.26 7.02
CA VAL A 76 -3.35 5.25 6.10
C VAL A 76 -4.28 5.49 4.91
N THR A 77 -4.31 6.72 4.43
CA THR A 77 -4.96 7.07 3.16
C THR A 77 -3.92 7.25 2.06
N LEU A 78 -4.11 6.57 0.92
CA LEU A 78 -3.21 6.60 -0.24
C LEU A 78 -3.98 7.07 -1.48
N SER A 79 -3.54 8.16 -2.10
CA SER A 79 -4.23 8.69 -3.29
C SER A 79 -3.31 9.33 -4.31
N ARG A 80 -3.76 9.38 -5.57
CA ARG A 80 -3.03 9.96 -6.71
C ARG A 80 -1.65 9.34 -6.96
N TRP A 81 -1.54 8.03 -6.82
CA TRP A 81 -0.37 7.25 -7.23
C TRP A 81 -0.69 6.41 -8.46
N ASP A 82 0.32 5.88 -9.15
CA ASP A 82 0.03 4.78 -10.06
C ASP A 82 -0.38 3.56 -9.24
N TYR A 83 0.43 3.19 -8.24
CA TYR A 83 0.06 2.17 -7.24
C TYR A 83 -0.20 2.82 -5.89
N GLY A 84 -1.42 2.74 -5.37
CA GLY A 84 -1.71 3.19 -4.02
C GLY A 84 -0.87 2.41 -3.01
N LEU A 85 -1.09 1.10 -2.97
CA LEU A 85 -0.33 0.13 -2.18
C LEU A 85 0.08 -1.06 -3.06
N ARG A 86 1.36 -1.44 -3.04
CA ARG A 86 1.88 -2.59 -3.79
C ARG A 86 2.67 -3.53 -2.90
N PHE A 87 2.35 -4.81 -2.93
CA PHE A 87 3.13 -5.89 -2.35
C PHE A 87 3.74 -6.74 -3.47
N GLU A 88 5.06 -6.93 -3.44
CA GLU A 88 5.85 -7.68 -4.41
C GLU A 88 6.68 -8.74 -3.68
N ASN A 89 6.53 -10.02 -4.04
CA ASN A 89 7.27 -11.13 -3.42
C ASN A 89 7.15 -11.14 -1.88
N VAL A 90 5.92 -10.95 -1.36
CA VAL A 90 5.64 -10.86 0.08
C VAL A 90 5.02 -12.14 0.62
N ARG A 91 5.50 -12.62 1.77
CA ARG A 91 4.93 -13.76 2.50
C ARG A 91 4.42 -13.32 3.87
N GLY A 92 3.11 -13.45 4.11
CA GLY A 92 2.50 -12.97 5.34
C GLY A 92 2.37 -11.45 5.30
N GLY A 93 1.20 -10.97 4.90
CA GLY A 93 0.91 -9.54 4.84
C GLY A 93 -0.44 -9.23 5.47
N GLU A 94 -0.55 -8.09 6.14
CA GLU A 94 -1.82 -7.55 6.59
C GLU A 94 -1.99 -6.11 6.09
N VAL A 95 -3.12 -5.85 5.44
CA VAL A 95 -3.57 -4.50 5.09
C VAL A 95 -4.85 -4.22 5.85
N ARG A 96 -4.83 -3.22 6.74
CA ARG A 96 -5.99 -2.95 7.61
C ARG A 96 -6.35 -1.48 7.73
N ASN A 97 -7.65 -1.18 7.64
CA ASN A 97 -8.18 0.16 7.84
C ASN A 97 -7.43 1.18 6.97
N VAL A 98 -7.16 0.81 5.73
CA VAL A 98 -6.58 1.72 4.73
C VAL A 98 -7.66 2.23 3.79
N ARG A 99 -7.50 3.48 3.35
CA ARG A 99 -8.34 4.09 2.32
C ARG A 99 -7.48 4.31 1.07
N VAL A 100 -7.84 3.69 -0.05
CA VAL A 100 -7.05 3.79 -1.28
C VAL A 100 -7.94 4.24 -2.43
N HIS A 101 -7.66 5.44 -2.95
CA HIS A 101 -8.51 6.06 -3.97
C HIS A 101 -7.78 6.97 -4.95
N ASP A 102 -8.36 7.19 -6.13
CA ASP A 102 -7.80 8.02 -7.19
C ASP A 102 -6.39 7.57 -7.63
N ASN A 103 -6.14 6.26 -7.66
CA ASN A 103 -4.89 5.66 -8.16
C ASN A 103 -5.10 4.89 -9.47
N GLY A 104 -4.00 4.51 -10.14
CA GLY A 104 -4.06 3.51 -11.21
C GLY A 104 -4.52 2.16 -10.65
N TYR A 105 -3.75 1.59 -9.75
CA TYR A 105 -4.04 0.39 -8.99
C TYR A 105 -4.28 0.80 -7.54
N GLY A 106 -5.41 0.36 -6.95
CA GLY A 106 -5.67 0.55 -5.54
C GLY A 106 -4.68 -0.27 -4.71
N VAL A 107 -4.90 -1.59 -4.66
CA VAL A 107 -3.98 -2.53 -4.03
C VAL A 107 -3.52 -3.56 -5.05
N SER A 108 -2.21 -3.64 -5.26
CA SER A 108 -1.59 -4.64 -6.14
C SER A 108 -0.82 -5.68 -5.32
N LEU A 109 -1.07 -6.96 -5.60
CA LEU A 109 -0.43 -8.11 -4.94
C LEU A 109 0.24 -8.98 -5.99
N GLU A 110 1.56 -8.94 -6.06
CA GLU A 110 2.37 -9.67 -7.05
C GLU A 110 3.28 -10.68 -6.35
N ASP A 111 3.23 -11.94 -6.79
CA ASP A 111 4.03 -13.04 -6.24
C ASP A 111 3.90 -13.21 -4.72
N THR A 112 2.70 -13.00 -4.18
CA THR A 112 2.47 -13.02 -2.72
C THR A 112 1.95 -14.37 -2.19
N ASN A 113 2.22 -14.64 -0.92
CA ASN A 113 1.62 -15.74 -0.17
C ASN A 113 1.02 -15.25 1.14
N LEU A 114 -0.25 -15.57 1.38
CA LEU A 114 -0.98 -15.23 2.60
C LEU A 114 -1.01 -13.72 2.88
N VAL A 115 -1.82 -12.98 2.10
CA VAL A 115 -2.14 -11.58 2.38
C VAL A 115 -3.57 -11.46 2.86
N VAL A 116 -3.78 -10.82 4.01
CA VAL A 116 -5.09 -10.53 4.59
C VAL A 116 -5.39 -9.06 4.43
N LEU A 117 -6.47 -8.74 3.73
CA LEU A 117 -7.00 -7.38 3.64
C LEU A 117 -8.26 -7.34 4.48
N ARG A 118 -8.30 -6.45 5.48
CA ARG A 118 -9.49 -6.26 6.31
C ARG A 118 -9.85 -4.82 6.59
N GLU A 119 -11.15 -4.54 6.66
CA GLU A 119 -11.68 -3.21 7.05
C GLU A 119 -11.19 -2.08 6.11
N ASN A 120 -10.88 -2.38 4.84
CA ASN A 120 -10.33 -1.40 3.90
C ASN A 120 -11.41 -0.80 3.00
N HIS A 121 -11.18 0.44 2.55
CA HIS A 121 -12.01 1.11 1.55
C HIS A 121 -11.18 1.40 0.30
N VAL A 122 -11.41 0.63 -0.77
CA VAL A 122 -10.69 0.72 -2.05
C VAL A 122 -11.68 1.14 -3.14
N ALA A 123 -11.61 2.40 -3.57
CA ALA A 123 -12.60 2.98 -4.47
C ALA A 123 -12.01 4.04 -5.39
N GLN A 124 -12.65 4.31 -6.53
CA GLN A 124 -12.24 5.36 -7.46
C GLN A 124 -10.81 5.19 -8.02
N ASN A 125 -10.32 3.95 -8.08
CA ASN A 125 -9.08 3.63 -8.78
C ASN A 125 -9.39 3.19 -10.22
N LEU A 126 -8.40 3.15 -11.10
CA LEU A 126 -8.57 2.50 -12.40
C LEU A 126 -8.84 1.00 -12.21
N LEU A 127 -8.06 0.33 -11.34
CA LEU A 127 -8.30 -1.04 -10.89
C LEU A 127 -8.29 -1.07 -9.36
N GLY A 128 -9.23 -1.82 -8.75
CA GLY A 128 -9.38 -1.89 -7.30
C GLY A 128 -8.29 -2.71 -6.63
N ILE A 129 -8.58 -3.99 -6.35
CA ILE A 129 -7.60 -4.96 -5.83
C ILE A 129 -7.21 -5.89 -6.97
N VAL A 130 -5.92 -5.96 -7.28
CA VAL A 130 -5.37 -6.82 -8.32
C VAL A 130 -4.40 -7.80 -7.69
N SER A 131 -4.52 -9.08 -8.05
CA SER A 131 -3.56 -10.10 -7.64
C SER A 131 -3.00 -10.87 -8.83
N ASP A 132 -1.68 -10.90 -8.98
CA ASP A 132 -0.94 -11.70 -9.95
C ASP A 132 -0.05 -12.70 -9.20
N SER A 133 -0.15 -13.98 -9.57
CA SER A 133 0.65 -15.06 -8.98
C SER A 133 0.57 -15.16 -7.45
N ALA A 134 -0.48 -14.58 -6.85
CA ALA A 134 -0.72 -14.58 -5.41
C ALA A 134 -1.43 -15.87 -4.97
N SER A 135 -0.85 -16.65 -4.06
CA SER A 135 -1.39 -17.99 -3.74
C SER A 135 -2.52 -18.02 -2.71
N ARG A 136 -2.59 -17.06 -1.78
CA ARG A 136 -3.65 -16.99 -0.76
C ARG A 136 -3.93 -15.55 -0.37
N VAL A 137 -5.06 -15.03 -0.81
CA VAL A 137 -5.55 -13.67 -0.49
C VAL A 137 -6.88 -13.81 0.26
N ILE A 138 -6.99 -13.19 1.43
CA ILE A 138 -8.20 -13.22 2.26
C ILE A 138 -8.75 -11.80 2.35
N LEU A 139 -9.98 -11.61 1.91
CA LEU A 139 -10.71 -10.34 2.04
C LEU A 139 -11.78 -10.49 3.11
N TRP A 140 -11.76 -9.63 4.13
CA TRP A 140 -12.74 -9.62 5.22
C TRP A 140 -13.19 -8.19 5.53
N GLU A 141 -14.50 -7.90 5.49
CA GLU A 141 -15.03 -6.57 5.82
C GLU A 141 -14.43 -5.41 5.00
N ASN A 142 -14.07 -5.65 3.73
CA ASN A 142 -13.62 -4.59 2.83
C ASN A 142 -14.78 -4.03 2.01
N GLU A 143 -14.70 -2.74 1.71
CA GLU A 143 -15.55 -2.06 0.75
C GLU A 143 -14.72 -1.74 -0.50
N VAL A 144 -14.96 -2.51 -1.56
CA VAL A 144 -14.26 -2.39 -2.85
C VAL A 144 -15.31 -2.10 -3.91
N LYS A 145 -15.41 -0.84 -4.34
CA LYS A 145 -16.49 -0.38 -5.20
C LYS A 145 -16.10 0.88 -5.98
N ASN A 146 -16.84 1.17 -7.04
CA ASN A 146 -16.66 2.39 -7.84
C ASN A 146 -15.24 2.53 -8.41
N ASN A 147 -14.53 1.42 -8.64
CA ASN A 147 -13.34 1.43 -9.47
C ASN A 147 -13.76 1.45 -10.95
N SER A 148 -12.92 1.99 -11.83
CA SER A 148 -13.31 2.21 -13.23
C SER A 148 -13.28 0.92 -14.05
N GLY A 149 -12.32 0.04 -13.76
CA GLY A 149 -12.27 -1.34 -14.19
C GLY A 149 -12.77 -2.27 -13.09
N ASP A 150 -12.13 -3.43 -12.96
CA ASP A 150 -12.54 -4.43 -11.97
C ASP A 150 -12.29 -3.96 -10.53
N ASP A 151 -13.28 -4.20 -9.67
CA ASP A 151 -13.16 -3.97 -8.23
C ASP A 151 -12.18 -4.97 -7.61
N VAL A 152 -12.30 -6.26 -7.96
CA VAL A 152 -11.34 -7.30 -7.55
C VAL A 152 -11.02 -8.15 -8.78
N TYR A 153 -9.74 -8.19 -9.14
CA TYR A 153 -9.26 -8.94 -10.29
C TYR A 153 -8.10 -9.85 -9.92
N ARG A 154 -8.06 -11.04 -10.54
CA ARG A 154 -7.03 -12.05 -10.31
C ARG A 154 -6.59 -12.64 -11.64
N TYR A 155 -5.27 -12.60 -11.88
CA TYR A 155 -4.61 -13.29 -13.00
C TYR A 155 -4.41 -14.78 -12.68
#